data_AF-A0A818CZ97-F1
#
_entry.id   AF-A0A818CZ97-F1
#
_cell.length_a   1.000
_cell.length_b   1.000
_cell.length_c   1.000
_cell.angle_alpha   90.00
_cell.angle_beta   90.00
_cell.angle_gamma   90.00
#
_symmetry.space_group_name_H-M   'P 1'
#
loop_
_entity.id
_entity.type
_entity.pdbx_description
1 polymer ?
#
loop_
_entity_poly.entity_id
_entity_poly.type
_entity_poly.pdbx_seq_one_letter_code
_entity_poly.pdbx_strand_id
1 'polypeptide(L)'
;MSFQLSCKQFRTMILYDWKIGLTYKGSHVRLVQTWGGGEQVPSDHTVFNWFREFQRDNFSVQDAPRSGRPSTSVNEQTIDAVRKIIEDDPHSA
;
A
#
# COMPACT_ATOMS: atom_id res chain seq x y z
N MET A 1 3.44 -18.02 -24.28
CA MET A 1 3.39 -16.62 -23.80
C MET A 1 2.73 -16.64 -22.43
N SER A 2 3.46 -16.34 -21.37
CA SER A 2 2.90 -16.16 -20.03
C SER A 2 2.37 -14.73 -19.92
N PHE A 3 1.05 -14.57 -19.92
CA PHE A 3 0.42 -13.29 -19.64
C PHE A 3 0.44 -13.05 -18.13
N GLN A 4 1.15 -12.01 -17.69
CA GLN A 4 1.30 -11.68 -16.28
C GLN A 4 0.43 -10.48 -15.90
N LEU A 5 -0.38 -10.61 -14.85
CA LEU A 5 -1.10 -9.48 -14.29
C LEU A 5 -0.29 -8.78 -13.21
N SER A 6 -0.36 -7.45 -13.20
CA SER A 6 0.14 -6.59 -12.14
C SER A 6 -0.76 -6.60 -10.91
N CYS A 7 -0.21 -6.25 -9.74
CA CYS A 7 -0.98 -6.09 -8.51
C CYS A 7 -2.17 -5.13 -8.69
N LYS A 8 -2.00 -4.05 -9.46
CA LYS A 8 -3.07 -3.09 -9.76
C LYS A 8 -4.22 -3.74 -10.56
N GLN A 9 -3.91 -4.60 -11.53
CA GLN A 9 -4.95 -5.31 -12.29
C GLN A 9 -5.73 -6.28 -11.40
N PHE A 10 -5.06 -7.04 -10.54
CA PHE A 10 -5.74 -7.90 -9.58
C PHE A 10 -6.65 -7.11 -8.64
N ARG A 11 -6.22 -5.95 -8.14
CA ARG A 11 -7.06 -5.08 -7.29
C ARG A 11 -8.32 -4.59 -8.01
N THR A 12 -8.19 -4.23 -9.29
CA THR A 12 -9.34 -3.87 -10.13
C THR A 12 -10.31 -5.04 -10.30
N MET A 13 -9.80 -6.28 -10.47
CA MET A 13 -10.64 -7.48 -10.55
C MET A 13 -11.35 -7.78 -9.23
N ILE A 14 -10.66 -7.65 -8.09
CA ILE A 14 -11.28 -7.81 -6.76
C ILE A 14 -12.37 -6.75 -6.55
N LEU A 15 -12.13 -5.50 -6.95
CA LEU A 15 -13.15 -4.44 -6.90
C LEU A 15 -14.37 -4.78 -7.75
N TYR A 16 -14.15 -5.29 -8.96
CA TYR A 16 -15.23 -5.75 -9.82
C TYR A 16 -16.04 -6.87 -9.16
N ASP A 17 -15.38 -7.91 -8.64
CA ASP A 17 -16.04 -9.03 -7.94
C ASP A 17 -16.86 -8.55 -6.73
N TRP A 18 -16.33 -7.59 -5.96
CA TRP A 18 -17.06 -6.95 -4.86
C TRP A 18 -18.30 -6.19 -5.36
N LYS A 19 -18.19 -5.41 -6.44
CA LYS A 19 -19.31 -4.65 -7.02
C LYS A 19 -20.46 -5.54 -7.51
N ILE A 20 -20.15 -6.73 -8.02
CA ILE A 20 -21.15 -7.71 -8.45
C ILE A 20 -21.63 -8.62 -7.30
N GLY A 21 -21.20 -8.37 -6.06
CA GLY A 21 -21.70 -9.01 -4.86
C GLY A 21 -21.09 -10.38 -4.54
N LEU A 22 -19.92 -10.73 -5.09
CA LEU A 22 -19.22 -11.94 -4.64
C LEU A 22 -18.78 -11.79 -3.19
N THR A 23 -18.59 -12.92 -2.51
CA THR A 23 -17.85 -12.97 -1.25
C THR A 23 -16.35 -12.93 -1.52
N TYR A 24 -15.54 -12.53 -0.54
CA TYR A 24 -14.08 -12.51 -0.69
C TYR A 24 -13.52 -13.90 -1.04
N LYS A 25 -14.06 -14.97 -0.43
CA LYS A 25 -13.70 -16.36 -0.76
C LYS A 25 -14.04 -16.71 -2.20
N GLY A 26 -15.23 -16.31 -2.66
CA GLY A 26 -15.65 -16.52 -4.04
C GLY A 26 -14.73 -15.81 -5.03
N SER A 27 -14.34 -14.57 -4.73
CA SER A 27 -13.37 -13.83 -5.54
C SER A 27 -12.01 -14.52 -5.58
N HIS A 28 -11.46 -14.95 -4.42
CA HIS A 28 -10.19 -15.67 -4.38
C HIS A 28 -10.23 -16.98 -5.18
N VAL A 29 -11.28 -17.79 -5.02
CA VAL A 29 -11.47 -19.03 -5.80
C VAL A 29 -11.52 -18.72 -7.30
N ARG A 30 -12.28 -17.70 -7.72
CA ARG A 30 -12.35 -17.27 -9.12
C ARG A 30 -10.98 -16.85 -9.65
N LEU A 31 -10.22 -16.07 -8.88
CA LEU A 31 -8.88 -15.62 -9.26
C LEU A 31 -7.93 -16.81 -9.45
N VAL A 32 -7.88 -17.73 -8.49
CA VAL A 32 -7.02 -18.92 -8.56
C VAL A 32 -7.43 -19.86 -9.71
N GLN A 33 -8.72 -20.05 -9.95
CA GLN A 33 -9.20 -20.89 -11.05
C GLN A 33 -8.90 -20.31 -12.43
N THR A 34 -8.90 -18.97 -12.56
CA THR A 34 -8.74 -18.30 -13.86
C THR A 34 -7.26 -18.07 -14.21
N TRP A 35 -6.43 -17.69 -13.23
CA TRP A 35 -5.02 -17.35 -13.44
C TRP A 35 -4.03 -18.38 -12.87
N GLY A 36 -4.54 -19.45 -12.25
CA GLY A 36 -3.74 -20.49 -11.60
C GLY A 36 -3.29 -20.08 -10.20
N GLY A 37 -2.95 -21.05 -9.33
CA GLY A 37 -2.44 -20.79 -7.97
C GLY A 37 -0.98 -20.33 -7.91
N GLY A 38 -0.49 -19.62 -8.93
CA GLY A 38 0.88 -19.14 -9.00
C GLY A 38 1.16 -17.98 -8.05
N GLU A 39 2.45 -17.69 -7.80
CA GLU A 39 2.94 -16.66 -6.86
C GLU A 39 2.38 -15.24 -7.10
N GLN A 40 1.87 -15.00 -8.30
CA GLN A 40 1.35 -13.70 -8.72
C GLN A 40 -0.11 -13.46 -8.32
N VAL A 41 -0.87 -14.53 -8.09
CA VAL A 41 -2.27 -14.41 -7.70
C VAL A 41 -2.33 -13.95 -6.24
N PRO A 42 -3.16 -12.94 -5.90
CA PRO A 42 -3.27 -12.48 -4.54
C PRO A 42 -3.66 -13.61 -3.59
N SER A 43 -2.99 -13.68 -2.44
CA SER A 43 -3.36 -14.60 -1.38
C SER A 43 -4.77 -14.34 -0.86
N ASP A 44 -5.41 -15.34 -0.27
CA ASP A 44 -6.73 -15.23 0.37
C ASP A 44 -6.81 -14.04 1.35
N HIS A 45 -5.75 -13.84 2.15
CA HIS A 45 -5.64 -12.70 3.07
C HIS A 45 -5.56 -11.34 2.36
N THR A 46 -4.90 -11.27 1.21
CA THR A 46 -4.84 -10.05 0.40
C THR A 46 -6.21 -9.70 -0.16
N VAL A 47 -6.94 -10.69 -0.69
CA VAL A 47 -8.31 -10.51 -1.19
C VAL A 47 -9.23 -10.05 -0.06
N PHE A 48 -9.16 -10.70 1.10
CA PHE A 48 -9.92 -10.32 2.30
C PHE A 48 -9.68 -8.85 2.69
N ASN A 49 -8.42 -8.39 2.73
CA ASN A 49 -8.11 -7.01 3.10
C ASN A 49 -8.68 -6.00 2.11
N TRP A 50 -8.62 -6.26 0.80
CA TRP A 50 -9.24 -5.38 -0.19
C TRP A 50 -10.76 -5.31 -0.03
N PHE A 51 -11.41 -6.43 0.23
CA PHE A 51 -12.84 -6.46 0.54
C PHE A 51 -13.18 -5.59 1.77
N ARG A 52 -12.34 -5.62 2.82
CA ARG A 52 -12.50 -4.77 4.00
C ARG A 52 -12.33 -3.29 3.69
N GLU A 53 -11.41 -2.93 2.81
CA GLU A 53 -11.24 -1.54 2.35
C GLU A 53 -12.45 -1.06 1.55
N PHE A 54 -13.02 -1.91 0.69
CA PHE A 54 -14.23 -1.56 -0.06
C PHE A 54 -15.47 -1.39 0.83
N GLN A 55 -15.56 -2.15 1.93
CA GLN A 55 -16.59 -1.94 2.96
C GLN A 55 -16.46 -0.59 3.70
N ARG A 56 -15.28 0.04 3.65
CA ARG A 56 -15.00 1.37 4.21
C ARG A 56 -15.12 2.48 3.17
N ASP A 57 -15.75 2.19 2.04
CA ASP A 57 -15.87 3.08 0.88
C ASP A 57 -14.52 3.54 0.29
N ASN A 58 -13.45 2.78 0.54
CA ASN A 58 -12.13 3.05 -0.03
C ASN A 58 -11.90 2.24 -1.32
N PHE A 59 -12.25 2.84 -2.46
CA PHE A 59 -12.14 2.19 -3.77
C PHE A 59 -10.83 2.48 -4.52
N SER A 60 -9.84 3.10 -3.85
CA SER A 60 -8.57 3.41 -4.50
C SER A 60 -7.75 2.15 -4.73
N VAL A 61 -7.59 1.76 -5.99
CA VAL A 61 -6.74 0.63 -6.38
C VAL A 61 -5.25 0.98 -6.45
N GLN A 62 -4.90 2.27 -6.28
CA GLN A 62 -3.50 2.71 -6.21
C GLN A 62 -2.88 2.33 -4.87
N ASP A 63 -1.56 2.12 -4.85
CA ASP A 63 -0.82 2.13 -3.59
C ASP A 63 -1.02 3.49 -2.92
N ALA A 64 -1.39 3.48 -1.65
CA ALA A 64 -1.26 4.67 -0.82
C ALA A 64 0.20 5.13 -0.87
N PRO A 65 0.47 6.45 -0.78
CA PRO A 65 1.83 6.94 -0.65
C PRO A 65 2.50 6.16 0.48
N ARG A 66 3.59 5.46 0.16
CA ARG A 66 4.34 4.70 1.16
C ARG A 66 4.83 5.74 2.14
N SER A 67 4.36 5.68 3.38
CA SER A 67 5.03 6.36 4.47
C SER A 67 6.39 5.70 4.57
N GLY A 68 7.36 6.25 3.84
CA GLY A 68 8.76 5.96 4.11
C GLY A 68 9.03 6.32 5.57
N ARG A 69 10.18 5.89 6.07
CA ARG A 69 10.69 6.48 7.31
C ARG A 69 10.58 8.01 7.15
N PRO A 70 9.92 8.74 8.06
CA PRO A 70 9.96 10.19 8.03
C PRO A 70 11.42 10.57 7.89
N SER A 71 11.77 11.37 6.89
CA SER A 71 13.14 11.88 6.77
C SER A 71 13.39 12.68 8.05
N THR A 72 14.00 12.06 9.06
CA THR A 72 14.30 12.67 10.36
C THR A 72 15.42 13.70 10.26
N SER A 73 15.75 14.15 9.06
CA SER A 73 16.77 15.15 8.80
C SER A 73 16.12 16.34 8.10
N VAL A 74 16.16 17.47 8.80
CA VAL A 74 15.99 18.83 8.26
C VAL A 74 14.55 19.34 8.17
N ASN A 75 13.88 19.53 9.32
CA ASN A 75 12.93 20.65 9.43
C ASN A 75 13.75 21.92 9.67
N GLU A 76 13.38 23.03 9.02
CA GLU A 76 14.02 24.35 9.18
C GLU A 76 14.11 24.76 10.67
N GLN A 77 13.07 24.43 11.45
CA GLN A 77 13.03 24.63 12.89
C GLN A 77 14.12 23.85 13.66
N THR A 78 14.49 22.66 13.19
CA THR A 78 15.56 21.85 13.79
C THR A 78 16.93 22.38 13.40
N ILE A 79 17.09 22.91 12.17
CA ILE A 79 18.32 23.60 11.76
C ILE A 79 18.54 24.85 12.62
N ASP A 80 17.51 25.69 12.76
CA ASP A 80 17.60 26.93 13.52
C ASP A 80 17.86 26.67 15.00
N ALA A 81 17.27 25.61 15.57
CA ALA A 81 17.54 25.20 16.94
C ALA A 81 19.01 24.74 17.11
N VAL A 82 19.54 23.93 16.19
CA VAL A 82 20.94 23.49 16.23
C VAL A 82 21.90 24.67 15.99
N ARG A 83 21.56 25.59 15.09
CA ARG A 83 22.36 26.78 14.80
C ARG A 83 22.48 27.69 16.01
N LYS A 84 21.38 27.91 16.73
CA LYS A 84 21.38 28.68 17.99
C LYS A 84 22.23 28.01 19.07
N ILE A 85 22.17 26.68 19.21
CA ILE A 85 23.00 25.95 20.18
C ILE A 85 24.49 26.12 19.87
N ILE A 86 24.87 26.15 18.58
CA ILE A 86 26.26 26.37 18.16
C ILE A 86 26.70 27.82 18.38
N GLU A 87 25.81 28.80 18.16
CA GLU A 87 26.11 30.22 18.38
C GLU A 87 26.19 30.59 19.88
N ASP A 88 25.44 29.90 20.74
CA ASP A 88 25.44 30.11 22.20
C ASP A 88 26.55 29.34 22.94
N ASP A 89 27.31 28.45 22.27
CA ASP A 89 28.47 27.74 22.83
C ASP A 89 29.81 28.22 22.21
N PRO A 90 30.44 29.27 22.77
CA PRO A 90 31.74 29.77 22.30
C PRO A 90 32.95 28.93 22.74
N HIS A 91 32.78 27.68 23.21
CA HIS A 91 33.92 26.86 23.65
C HIS A 91 33.94 25.43 23.10
N SER A 92 34.25 25.31 21.81
CA SER A 92 34.96 24.13 21.31
C SER A 92 35.80 24.49 20.07
N ALA A 93 36.92 25.18 20.34
CA ALA A 93 38.11 25.20 19.48
C ALA A 93 39.25 24.49 20.22
#